data_AF-A0A967Y9F4-F1
#
_entry.id   AF-A0A967Y9F4-F1
#
_cell.length_a   1.000
_cell.length_b   1.000
_cell.length_c   1.000
_cell.angle_alpha   90.00
_cell.angle_beta   90.00
_cell.angle_gamma   90.00
#
_symmetry.space_group_name_H-M   'P 1'
#
loop_
_entity.id
_entity.type
_entity.pdbx_description
1 polymer ?
#
loop_
_entity_poly.entity_id
_entity_poly.type
_entity_poly.pdbx_seq_one_letter_code
_entity_poly.pdbx_strand_id
1 'polypeptide(L)' 'MPRRGHTDSDVTVEVADPDVVFCGDLVWNGMFPNYVDATPSRL' A
#
# COMPACT_ATOMS: atom_id res chain seq x y z
N MET A 1 9.12 -2.66 -2.79
CA MET A 1 8.67 -3.58 -3.85
C MET A 1 7.42 -3.03 -4.51
N PRO A 2 7.28 -3.06 -5.85
CA PRO A 2 6.03 -2.67 -6.51
C PRO A 2 4.85 -3.51 -6.01
N ARG A 3 3.71 -2.86 -5.76
CA ARG A 3 2.44 -3.47 -5.34
C ARG A 3 1.31 -2.84 -6.15
N ARG A 4 0.14 -3.48 -6.15
CA ARG A 4 -1.10 -2.90 -6.67
C ARG A 4 -2.13 -2.93 -5.55
N GLY A 5 -2.86 -1.85 -5.36
CA GLY A 5 -3.94 -1.83 -4.38
C GLY A 5 -4.64 -0.49 -4.30
N HIS A 6 -3.94 0.56 -3.88
CA HIS A 6 -4.40 1.94 -3.78
C HIS A 6 -4.27 2.66 -5.13
N THR A 7 -3.10 2.57 -5.79
CA THR A 7 -2.82 3.10 -7.16
C THR A 7 -1.97 2.13 -7.99
N ASP A 8 -1.89 2.32 -9.32
CA ASP A 8 -1.00 1.55 -10.23
C ASP A 8 0.49 1.63 -9.83
N SER A 9 0.87 2.68 -9.10
CA SER A 9 2.26 3.01 -8.78
C SER A 9 2.67 2.69 -7.36
N ASP A 10 1.86 1.94 -6.60
CA ASP A 10 2.16 1.67 -5.21
C ASP A 10 3.48 0.91 -5.03
N VAL A 11 4.18 1.25 -3.96
CA VAL A 11 5.40 0.56 -3.54
C VAL A 11 5.39 0.34 -2.04
N THR A 12 5.90 -0.81 -1.61
CA THR A 12 6.27 -1.04 -0.20
C THR A 12 7.74 -0.74 0.01
N VAL A 13 8.09 -0.34 1.24
CA VAL A 13 9.48 -0.34 1.71
C VAL A 13 9.61 -1.39 2.80
N GLU A 14 10.57 -2.29 2.63
CA GLU A 14 10.78 -3.44 3.51
C GLU A 14 12.10 -3.25 4.26
N VAL A 15 12.04 -3.27 5.59
CA VAL A 15 13.18 -3.24 6.50
C VAL A 15 13.28 -4.63 7.13
N ALA A 16 14.45 -5.26 7.02
CA ALA A 16 14.64 -6.64 7.47
C ALA A 16 14.96 -6.75 8.97
N ASP A 17 15.54 -5.70 9.56
CA ASP A 17 15.85 -5.62 10.99
C ASP A 17 15.67 -4.17 11.49
N PRO A 18 14.57 -3.86 12.21
CA PRO A 18 13.48 -4.78 12.59
C PRO A 18 12.62 -5.19 11.38
N ASP A 19 11.97 -6.36 11.47
CA ASP A 19 11.05 -6.86 10.43
C ASP A 19 9.80 -5.98 10.33
N VAL A 20 9.86 -4.99 9.43
CA VAL A 20 8.84 -3.95 9.25
C VAL A 20 8.62 -3.69 7.77
N VAL A 21 7.34 -3.63 7.38
CA VAL A 21 6.92 -3.25 6.03
C VAL A 21 6.10 -1.98 6.09
N PHE A 22 6.59 -0.93 5.42
CA PHE A 22 5.84 0.31 5.23
C PHE A 22 4.93 0.17 4.01
N CYS A 23 3.63 0.12 4.26
CA CYS A 23 2.61 -0.11 3.24
C CYS A 23 1.96 1.17 2.69
N GLY A 24 2.16 2.33 3.33
CA GLY A 24 1.42 3.55 2.95
C GLY A 24 -0.09 3.30 2.97
N ASP A 25 -0.80 3.80 1.96
CA ASP A 25 -2.26 3.63 1.82
C ASP A 25 -2.71 2.23 1.38
N LEU A 26 -1.79 1.29 1.11
CA LEU A 26 -2.17 -0.11 0.86
C LEU A 26 -2.80 -0.78 2.10
N VAL A 27 -2.49 -0.28 3.30
CA VAL A 27 -3.05 -0.77 4.56
C VAL A 27 -3.34 0.40 5.48
N TRP A 28 -4.62 0.68 5.74
CA TRP A 28 -5.03 1.77 6.61
C TRP A 28 -5.91 1.26 7.75
N ASN A 29 -5.54 1.57 9.00
CA ASN A 29 -6.20 1.07 10.22
C ASN A 29 -6.37 -0.46 10.25
N GLY A 30 -5.40 -1.22 9.73
CA GLY A 30 -5.44 -2.68 9.66
C GLY A 30 -6.45 -3.23 8.65
N MET A 31 -6.96 -2.39 7.75
CA MET A 31 -7.91 -2.76 6.70
C MET A 31 -7.27 -2.69 5.31
N PHE A 32 -8.07 -3.05 4.31
CA PHE A 32 -7.78 -2.93 2.88
C PHE A 32 -7.33 -1.51 2.49
N PRO A 33 -6.80 -1.30 1.25
CA PRO A 33 -6.28 -0.01 0.85
C PRO A 33 -7.26 1.14 1.07
N ASN A 34 -6.75 2.25 1.55
CA ASN A 34 -7.52 3.47 1.71
C ASN A 34 -7.77 4.07 0.33
N TYR A 35 -9.03 4.20 -0.12
CA TYR A 35 -9.33 4.70 -1.47
C TYR A 35 -9.80 6.15 -1.53
N VAL A 36 -9.72 6.92 -0.44
CA VAL A 36 -10.31 8.28 -0.32
C VAL A 36 -10.17 9.12 -1.59
N ASP A 37 -8.99 9.13 -2.20
CA ASP A 37 -8.63 9.87 -3.40
C ASP A 37 -8.20 8.97 -4.58
N ALA A 38 -8.45 7.67 -4.50
CA ALA A 38 -8.12 6.69 -5.53
C ALA A 38 -9.36 6.05 -6.16
N THR A 39 -9.24 5.60 -7.40
CA THR A 39 -10.29 4.85 -8.10
C THR A 39 -9.89 3.37 -8.19
N PRO A 40 -10.47 2.45 -7.40
CA PRO A 40 -10.05 1.05 -7.36
C PRO A 40 -10.14 0.30 -8.69
N SER A 41 -10.93 0.78 -9.64
CA SER A 41 -11.02 0.22 -10.99
C SER A 41 -9.87 0.66 -11.92
N ARG A 42 -8.92 1.47 -11.42
CA ARG A 42 -7.77 2.01 -12.15
C ARG A 42 -6.48 1.66 -11.36
N LEU A 43 -6.07 0.38 -11.46
CA LEU A 43 -4.93 -0.31 -10.82
C LEU A 43 -4.05 -1.05 -11.86
#